data_AF-A0AAW6KDU1-F1
#
_entry.id   AF-A0AAW6KDU1-F1
#
_cell.length_a   1.000
_cell.length_b   1.000
_cell.length_c   1.000
_cell.angle_alpha   90.00
_cell.angle_beta   90.00
_cell.angle_gamma   90.00
#
_symmetry.space_group_name_H-M   'P 1'
#
loop_
_entity.id
_entity.type
_entity.pdbx_description
1 polymer ?
#
loop_
_entity_poly.entity_id
_entity_poly.type
_entity_poly.pdbx_seq_one_letter_code
_entity_poly.pdbx_strand_id
1 'polypeptide(L)'
;MEHDVLMSFLVIIGIDLILGGDNAVVIAMASRHLPPRQRQKAIIIGTLIAIMMRIALTMAAVYLLAVPYLQFIGGIFLLYLGYQLLIEKKDAQHVKGGTSLFKAIRIIVIADLFMSLDNVIAVAGAS
;
A
#
# COMPACT_ATOMS: atom_id res chain seq x y z
N MET A 1 -29.33 -2.91 -9.17
CA MET A 1 -28.46 -4.04 -9.57
C MET A 1 -27.30 -3.53 -10.42
N GLU A 2 -27.48 -3.08 -11.67
CA GLU A 2 -26.35 -2.59 -12.51
C GLU A 2 -25.80 -1.21 -12.07
N HIS A 3 -26.67 -0.29 -11.66
CA HIS A 3 -26.26 1.04 -11.18
C HIS A 3 -25.51 0.97 -9.84
N ASP A 4 -25.84 0.01 -8.97
CA ASP A 4 -25.20 -0.13 -7.66
C ASP A 4 -23.76 -0.64 -7.82
N VAL A 5 -23.53 -1.62 -8.70
CA VAL A 5 -22.19 -2.13 -9.00
C VAL A 5 -21.31 -1.05 -9.64
N LEU A 6 -21.86 -0.25 -10.56
CA LEU A 6 -21.14 0.86 -11.18
C LEU A 6 -20.75 1.92 -10.13
N MET A 7 -21.67 2.27 -9.22
CA MET A 7 -21.41 3.22 -8.15
C MET A 7 -20.37 2.68 -7.16
N SER A 8 -20.47 1.42 -6.73
CA SER A 8 -19.46 0.80 -5.88
C SER A 8 -18.08 0.76 -6.55
N PHE A 9 -18.02 0.47 -7.85
CA PHE A 9 -16.76 0.44 -8.59
C PHE A 9 -16.11 1.83 -8.68
N LEU A 10 -16.91 2.86 -8.96
CA LEU A 10 -16.45 4.26 -8.97
C LEU A 10 -15.98 4.73 -7.58
N VAL A 11 -16.68 4.32 -6.51
CA VAL A 11 -16.27 4.61 -5.13
C VAL A 11 -14.95 3.94 -4.79
N ILE A 12 -14.77 2.66 -5.15
CA ILE A 12 -13.51 1.93 -4.92
C ILE A 12 -12.36 2.60 -5.67
N ILE A 13 -12.55 2.96 -6.95
CA ILE A 13 -11.55 3.71 -7.72
C ILE A 13 -11.23 5.04 -7.03
N GLY A 14 -12.25 5.77 -6.56
CA GLY A 14 -12.08 7.04 -5.85
C GLY A 14 -11.27 6.90 -4.56
N ILE A 15 -11.58 5.88 -3.73
CA ILE A 15 -10.85 5.56 -2.50
C ILE A 15 -9.40 5.20 -2.82
N ASP A 16 -9.16 4.34 -3.82
CA ASP A 16 -7.80 3.94 -4.22
C ASP A 16 -7.00 5.10 -4.84
N LEU A 17 -7.65 6.06 -5.52
CA LEU A 17 -6.97 7.27 -6.01
C LEU A 17 -6.56 8.20 -4.87
N ILE A 18 -7.44 8.38 -3.88
CA ILE A 18 -7.20 9.25 -2.72
C ILE A 18 -6.12 8.65 -1.82
N LEU A 19 -6.20 7.36 -1.50
CA LEU A 19 -5.18 6.67 -0.70
C LEU A 19 -3.90 6.34 -1.50
N GLY A 20 -3.99 6.20 -2.82
CA GLY A 20 -2.85 5.86 -3.68
C GLY A 20 -1.85 6.99 -3.91
N GLY A 21 -2.19 8.23 -3.53
CA GLY A 21 -1.29 9.39 -3.63
C GLY A 21 0.03 9.16 -2.88
N ASP A 22 -0.04 8.60 -1.68
CA ASP A 22 1.14 8.30 -0.85
C ASP A 22 1.96 7.14 -1.43
N ASN A 23 1.29 6.12 -1.99
CA ASN A 23 1.93 4.99 -2.65
C ASN A 23 2.77 5.46 -3.86
N ALA A 24 2.28 6.43 -4.63
CA ALA A 24 3.00 7.03 -5.74
C ALA A 24 4.27 7.78 -5.28
N VAL A 25 4.20 8.50 -4.15
CA VAL A 25 5.34 9.21 -3.57
C VAL A 25 6.42 8.24 -3.09
N VAL A 26 6.04 7.13 -2.45
CA VAL A 26 7.02 6.11 -2.01
C VAL A 26 7.67 5.41 -3.21
N ILE A 27 6.92 5.09 -4.27
CA ILE A 27 7.47 4.54 -5.51
C ILE A 27 8.47 5.52 -6.15
N ALA A 28 8.14 6.81 -6.19
CA ALA A 28 9.02 7.85 -6.71
C ALA A 28 10.30 7.99 -5.87
N MET A 29 10.18 7.97 -4.54
CA MET A 29 11.33 8.05 -3.63
C MET A 29 12.24 6.82 -3.72
N ALA A 30 11.66 5.62 -3.77
CA ALA A 30 12.41 4.35 -3.88
C ALA A 30 13.20 4.25 -5.20
N SER A 31 12.67 4.85 -6.27
CA SER A 31 13.27 4.80 -7.61
C SER A 31 14.12 6.03 -7.97
N ARG A 32 14.19 7.05 -7.11
CA ARG A 32 14.80 8.36 -7.40
C ARG A 32 16.29 8.32 -7.74
N HIS A 33 17.04 7.37 -7.18
CA HIS A 33 18.49 7.29 -7.34
C HIS A 33 18.93 6.30 -8.44
N LEU A 34 17.98 5.70 -9.17
CA LEU A 34 18.27 4.77 -10.27
C LEU A 34 18.57 5.52 -11.58
N PRO A 35 19.45 4.98 -12.44
CA PRO A 35 19.64 5.47 -13.81
C PRO A 35 18.30 5.52 -14.57
N PRO A 36 18.11 6.45 -15.53
CA PRO A 36 16.81 6.67 -16.20
C PRO A 36 16.16 5.40 -16.75
N ARG A 37 16.97 4.53 -17.39
CA ARG A 37 16.51 3.25 -17.95
C ARG A 37 16.12 2.21 -16.88
N GLN A 38 16.76 2.24 -15.71
CA GLN A 38 16.44 1.33 -14.61
C GLN A 38 15.30 1.86 -13.74
N ARG A 39 15.17 3.18 -13.60
CA ARG A 39 14.07 3.84 -12.88
C ARG A 39 12.72 3.46 -13.50
N GLN A 40 12.58 3.57 -14.81
CA GLN A 40 11.34 3.21 -15.49
C GLN A 40 11.01 1.72 -15.33
N LYS A 41 12.02 0.84 -15.40
CA LYS A 41 11.85 -0.60 -15.11
C LYS A 41 11.45 -0.85 -13.66
N ALA A 42 12.04 -0.15 -12.71
CA ALA A 42 11.71 -0.28 -11.28
C ALA A 42 10.26 0.11 -11.01
N ILE A 43 9.79 1.20 -11.62
CA ILE A 43 8.42 1.66 -11.50
C ILE A 43 7.47 0.63 -12.13
N ILE A 44 7.69 0.23 -13.39
CA ILE A 44 6.78 -0.69 -14.08
C ILE A 44 6.72 -2.06 -13.38
N ILE A 45 7.88 -2.65 -13.10
CA ILE A 45 7.96 -3.98 -12.46
C ILE A 45 7.47 -3.90 -11.01
N GLY A 46 7.88 -2.87 -10.27
CA GLY A 46 7.47 -2.65 -8.90
C GLY A 46 5.96 -2.46 -8.78
N THR A 47 5.36 -1.62 -9.61
CA THR A 47 3.91 -1.41 -9.65
C THR A 47 3.15 -2.65 -10.09
N LEU A 48 3.65 -3.42 -11.07
CA LEU A 48 3.01 -4.68 -11.48
C LEU A 48 2.96 -5.69 -10.32
N ILE A 49 4.08 -5.85 -9.60
CA ILE A 49 4.15 -6.73 -8.43
C ILE A 49 3.24 -6.21 -7.31
N ALA A 50 3.24 -4.90 -7.06
CA ALA A 50 2.36 -4.26 -6.07
C ALA A 50 0.87 -4.52 -6.36
N ILE A 51 0.42 -4.34 -7.61
CA ILE A 51 -0.98 -4.63 -8.00
C ILE A 51 -1.31 -6.11 -7.77
N MET A 52 -0.44 -7.03 -8.17
CA MET A 52 -0.65 -8.46 -7.95
C MET A 52 -0.73 -8.80 -6.46
N MET A 53 0.15 -8.21 -5.65
CA MET A 53 0.14 -8.35 -4.20
C MET A 53 -1.15 -7.82 -3.60
N ARG A 54 -1.61 -6.64 -4.04
CA ARG A 54 -2.87 -6.05 -3.60
C ARG A 54 -4.06 -6.95 -3.91
N ILE A 55 -4.16 -7.49 -5.13
CA ILE A 55 -5.24 -8.44 -5.47
C ILE A 55 -5.21 -9.66 -4.54
N ALA A 56 -4.03 -10.24 -4.30
CA ALA A 56 -3.88 -11.38 -3.41
C ALA A 56 -4.26 -11.06 -1.96
N LEU A 57 -3.85 -9.89 -1.44
CA LEU A 57 -4.17 -9.42 -0.10
C LEU A 57 -5.65 -9.11 0.05
N THR A 58 -6.29 -8.47 -0.94
CA THR A 58 -7.73 -8.21 -0.91
C THR A 58 -8.52 -9.52 -0.92
N MET A 59 -8.12 -10.51 -1.73
CA MET A 59 -8.75 -11.84 -1.68
C MET A 59 -8.58 -12.48 -0.30
N ALA A 60 -7.36 -12.48 0.26
CA ALA A 60 -7.12 -13.02 1.59
C ALA A 60 -7.92 -12.28 2.67
N ALA A 61 -8.04 -10.96 2.56
CA ALA A 61 -8.77 -10.11 3.48
C ALA A 61 -10.27 -10.37 3.48
N VAL A 62 -10.89 -10.63 2.31
CA VAL A 62 -12.30 -11.01 2.22
C VAL A 62 -12.57 -12.25 3.08
N TYR A 63 -11.67 -13.23 3.07
CA TYR A 63 -11.78 -14.41 3.94
C TYR A 63 -11.50 -14.08 5.40
N LEU A 64 -10.50 -13.24 5.68
CA LEU A 64 -10.14 -12.88 7.05
C LEU A 64 -11.24 -12.05 7.73
N LEU A 65 -11.94 -11.20 6.98
CA LEU A 65 -13.05 -10.37 7.46
C LEU A 65 -14.29 -11.14 7.89
N ALA A 66 -14.41 -12.40 7.49
CA ALA A 66 -15.43 -13.30 8.01
C ALA A 66 -15.20 -13.64 9.51
N VAL A 67 -14.01 -13.36 10.06
CA VAL A 67 -13.69 -13.59 11.46
C VAL A 67 -14.27 -12.46 12.33
N PRO A 68 -15.16 -12.78 13.30
CA PRO A 68 -15.73 -11.76 14.18
C PRO A 68 -14.65 -11.08 15.03
N TYR A 69 -14.84 -9.80 15.33
CA TYR A 69 -13.92 -8.94 16.09
C TYR A 69 -12.57 -8.62 15.43
N LEU A 70 -12.27 -9.18 14.26
CA LEU A 70 -11.01 -8.88 13.56
C LEU A 70 -10.89 -7.39 13.23
N GLN A 71 -11.98 -6.76 12.79
CA GLN A 71 -12.03 -5.31 12.52
C GLN A 71 -11.73 -4.48 13.77
N PHE A 72 -12.21 -4.92 14.94
CA PHE A 72 -11.98 -4.23 16.21
C PHE A 72 -10.49 -4.29 16.61
N ILE A 73 -9.88 -5.46 16.50
CA ILE A 73 -8.45 -5.65 16.74
C ILE A 73 -7.62 -4.87 15.71
N GLY A 74 -8.02 -4.90 14.44
CA GLY A 74 -7.40 -4.13 13.36
C GLY A 74 -7.45 -2.62 13.60
N GLY A 75 -8.58 -2.10 14.09
CA GLY A 75 -8.73 -0.68 14.45
C GLY A 75 -7.80 -0.26 15.59
N ILE A 76 -7.66 -1.09 16.64
CA ILE A 76 -6.68 -0.85 17.72
C ILE A 76 -5.25 -0.87 17.17
N PHE A 77 -4.95 -1.80 16.27
CA PHE A 77 -3.64 -1.89 15.64
C PHE A 77 -3.31 -0.66 14.78
N LEU A 78 -4.27 -0.13 14.03
CA LEU A 78 -4.11 1.12 13.28
C LEU A 78 -3.85 2.33 14.18
N LEU A 79 -4.57 2.45 15.30
CA LEU A 79 -4.33 3.51 16.29
C LEU A 79 -2.91 3.40 16.87
N TYR A 80 -2.45 2.18 17.15
CA TYR A 80 -1.09 1.93 17.61
C TYR A 80 -0.04 2.34 16.56
N LEU A 81 -0.23 1.96 15.29
CA LEU A 81 0.68 2.37 14.20
C LEU A 81 0.71 3.89 14.00
N GLY A 82 -0.45 4.56 14.05
CA GLY A 82 -0.52 6.02 13.96
C GLY A 82 0.20 6.72 15.11
N TYR A 83 0.06 6.19 16.34
CA TYR A 83 0.78 6.67 17.52
C TYR A 83 2.29 6.44 17.41
N GLN A 84 2.70 5.25 16.99
CA GLN A 84 4.10 4.91 16.74
C GLN A 84 4.72 5.89 15.74
N LEU A 85 4.03 6.16 14.63
CA LEU A 85 4.50 7.08 13.58
C LEU A 85 4.66 8.53 14.07
N LEU A 86 3.83 8.97 15.02
CA LEU A 86 3.92 10.32 15.61
C LEU A 86 5.15 10.50 16.52
N ILE A 87 5.58 9.43 17.19
CA ILE A 87 6.68 9.46 18.17
C ILE A 87 8.01 9.07 17.54
N GLU A 88 7.98 8.32 16.45
CA GLU A 88 9.15 7.88 15.73
C GLU A 88 9.78 9.06 14.97
N LYS A 89 10.85 9.62 15.54
CA LYS A 89 11.69 10.59 14.84
C LYS A 89 12.32 9.87 13.66
N LYS A 90 11.98 10.33 12.45
CA LYS A 90 12.58 9.85 11.19
C LYS A 90 14.08 10.14 11.18
N ASP A 91 14.87 9.26 11.78
CA ASP A 91 16.26 9.10 11.37
C ASP A 91 16.20 8.56 9.94
N ALA A 92 16.28 9.49 9.00
CA ALA A 92 16.30 9.21 7.58
C ALA A 92 17.37 8.15 7.33
N GLN A 93 16.92 6.90 7.10
CA GLN A 93 17.80 5.80 6.80
C GLN A 93 18.80 6.27 5.75
N HIS A 94 20.06 6.34 6.17
CA HIS A 94 21.18 6.41 5.24
C HIS A 94 21.08 5.17 4.36
N VAL A 95 20.47 5.33 3.18
CA VAL A 95 20.52 4.35 2.11
C VAL A 95 21.97 4.34 1.64
N LYS A 96 22.82 3.58 2.35
CA LYS A 96 24.20 3.31 1.96
C LYS A 96 24.20 2.80 0.51
N GLY A 97 24.94 3.53 -0.32
CA GLY A 97 25.58 3.15 -1.58
C GLY A 97 24.85 2.17 -2.50
N GLY A 98 24.43 2.66 -3.67
CA GLY A 98 23.95 1.86 -4.79
C GLY A 98 22.54 1.32 -4.59
N THR A 99 21.52 2.08 -4.99
CA THR A 99 20.17 1.52 -5.13
C THR A 99 20.18 0.54 -6.31
N SER A 100 20.39 -0.74 -6.03
CA SER A 100 20.14 -1.80 -7.01
C SER A 100 18.64 -1.80 -7.34
N LEU A 101 18.29 -2.09 -8.59
CA LEU A 101 16.92 -2.26 -9.07
C LEU A 101 16.11 -3.16 -8.11
N PHE A 102 16.72 -4.24 -7.61
CA PHE A 102 16.11 -5.15 -6.65
C PHE A 102 15.78 -4.49 -5.30
N LYS A 103 16.66 -3.60 -4.82
CA LYS A 103 16.44 -2.86 -3.56
C LYS A 103 15.28 -1.87 -3.70
N ALA A 104 15.19 -1.19 -4.84
CA ALA A 104 14.08 -0.29 -5.14
C ALA A 104 12.74 -1.04 -5.23
N ILE A 105 12.70 -2.17 -5.97
CA ILE A 105 11.51 -3.03 -6.07
C ILE A 105 11.10 -3.54 -4.68
N ARG A 106 12.06 -4.00 -3.87
CA ARG A 106 11.77 -4.49 -2.51
C ARG A 106 11.16 -3.42 -1.62
N ILE A 107 11.66 -2.18 -1.68
CA ILE A 107 11.09 -1.05 -0.95
C ILE A 107 9.66 -0.77 -1.43
N ILE A 108 9.42 -0.78 -2.74
CA ILE A 108 8.09 -0.58 -3.32
C ILE A 108 7.10 -1.63 -2.82
N VAL A 109 7.47 -2.91 -2.87
CA VAL A 109 6.59 -4.03 -2.47
C VAL A 109 6.29 -4.00 -0.97
N ILE A 110 7.29 -3.73 -0.13
CA ILE A 110 7.09 -3.64 1.32
C ILE A 110 6.20 -2.44 1.67
N ALA A 111 6.44 -1.29 1.05
CA ALA A 111 5.60 -0.11 1.26
C ALA A 111 4.15 -0.37 0.83
N ASP A 112 3.95 -0.96 -0.36
CA ASP A 112 2.61 -1.28 -0.85
C ASP A 112 1.89 -2.28 0.06
N LEU A 113 2.59 -3.27 0.65
CA LEU A 113 2.02 -4.20 1.62
C LEU A 113 1.46 -3.48 2.86
N PHE A 114 2.22 -2.57 3.46
CA PHE A 114 1.76 -1.84 4.64
C PHE A 114 0.61 -0.89 4.29
N MET A 115 0.72 -0.16 3.18
CA MET A 115 -0.33 0.75 2.71
C MET A 115 -1.63 0.01 2.33
N SER A 116 -1.51 -1.16 1.70
CA SER A 116 -2.68 -1.97 1.31
C SER A 116 -3.35 -2.65 2.50
N LEU A 117 -2.62 -2.96 3.57
CA LEU A 117 -3.20 -3.43 4.83
C LEU A 117 -4.14 -2.37 5.42
N ASP A 118 -3.71 -1.11 5.43
CA ASP A 118 -4.51 0.02 5.94
C ASP A 118 -5.75 0.25 5.06
N ASN A 119 -5.62 0.20 3.72
CA ASN A 119 -6.76 0.27 2.79
C ASN A 119 -7.78 -0.84 3.04
N VAL A 120 -7.33 -2.08 3.27
CA VAL A 120 -8.20 -3.23 3.50
C VAL A 120 -8.99 -3.07 4.81
N ILE A 121 -8.34 -2.62 5.89
CA ILE A 121 -9.00 -2.40 7.17
C ILE A 121 -9.99 -1.22 7.08
N ALA A 122 -9.68 -0.19 6.29
CA ALA A 122 -10.58 0.93 6.04
C ALA A 122 -11.84 0.51 5.28
N VAL A 123 -11.70 -0.28 4.21
CA VAL A 123 -12.85 -0.81 3.44
C VAL A 123 -13.72 -1.70 4.32
N ALA A 124 -13.09 -2.56 5.13
CA ALA A 124 -13.78 -3.41 6.09
C ALA A 124 -14.62 -2.63 7.11
N GLY A 125 -14.12 -1.50 7.61
CA GLY A 125 -14.85 -0.65 8.56
C GLY A 125 -15.95 0.21 7.90
N ALA A 126 -15.92 0.36 6.58
CA ALA A 126 -16.89 1.15 5.81
C ALA A 126 -18.04 0.31 5.22
N SER A 127 -17.96 -1.02 5.28
CA SER A 127 -18.93 -1.99 4.74
C SER A 127 -19.76 -2.69 5.81
#